data_AF-A0A7S0WUY1-F1
#
_entry.id   AF-A0A7S0WUY1-F1
#
_cell.length_a   1.000
_cell.length_b   1.000
_cell.length_c   1.000
_cell.angle_alpha   90.00
_cell.angle_beta   90.00
_cell.angle_gamma   90.00
#
_symmetry.space_group_name_H-M   'P 1'
#
loop_
_entity.id
_entity.type
_entity.pdbx_description
1 polymer ?
#
loop_
_entity_poly.entity_id
_entity_poly.type
_entity_poly.pdbx_seq_one_letter_code
_entity_poly.pdbx_strand_id
1 'polypeptide(L)'
;QRPEVMSRAFAAAVKSEDFQQHKLLEFSGQEVTATIVQEALPSDWMKRAVPLEENALITPLPPTTDDPVGADIADIPRVLKAIHENWDTGEHLNNITSWTLARHLKKKLRMKNESQNSVDLLVTGQEVSLWAGEQFAADMAMCFPKLRIKVISANKVLALMGLEFNSCPCGFQYNEETYDLKDAVVLIVSHSGGTFSSLAVSNLLKSVTNSIFVVAGDWDTQISRALRKQTKPGHIESFVMTTEAGMRPAEPVSLSLVAAHHTLTQLLLYLMRHFLTFYDEEICDALGVSYTEDNITELYTMTKLNDRAMVDLCGVSVRGEPLETDTSVALKAQGKVWADHILEAPISWLMSAVYIFATVMSGYPVVYGSFKLAGITEDSDLDGHWEWLALVALFFDSLIYLFLPLWTTILLRLLQGRHWLHRLGTRSIVIGDIPWVSQSCDQFVSKLFARSFSIASCNVYSANPVDQLVHKFTHRVVRGTLLAVGRPDGRLNCLTAAENAVSLAVNQASSIQHMGVTCESVTIGHNNFKLPLTVNHVVIP
;
A
#
# COMPACT_ATOMS: atom_id res chain seq x y z
N GLN A 1 20.66 3.78 -3.81
CA GLN A 1 21.01 4.65 -4.95
C GLN A 1 22.15 4.00 -5.75
N ARG A 2 21.90 3.69 -7.04
CA ARG A 2 22.77 3.04 -8.07
C ARG A 2 23.36 1.64 -7.75
N PRO A 3 22.58 0.56 -7.92
CA PRO A 3 23.09 -0.82 -7.91
C PRO A 3 24.23 -1.05 -8.92
N GLU A 4 24.21 -0.36 -10.07
CA GLU A 4 25.21 -0.51 -11.13
C GLU A 4 26.61 0.02 -10.77
N VAL A 5 26.70 1.04 -9.90
CA VAL A 5 28.00 1.54 -9.44
C VAL A 5 28.60 0.56 -8.42
N MET A 6 27.75 -0.07 -7.61
CA MET A 6 28.17 -1.14 -6.71
C MET A 6 28.53 -2.42 -7.47
N SER A 7 27.78 -2.81 -8.51
CA SER A 7 28.12 -4.01 -9.29
C SER A 7 29.38 -3.80 -10.14
N ARG A 8 29.62 -2.59 -10.66
CA ARG A 8 30.88 -2.26 -11.35
C ARG A 8 32.06 -2.13 -10.39
N ALA A 9 31.86 -1.60 -9.18
CA ALA A 9 32.91 -1.60 -8.15
C ALA A 9 33.22 -3.03 -7.66
N PHE A 10 32.20 -3.88 -7.53
CA PHE A 10 32.35 -5.29 -7.14
C PHE A 10 33.00 -6.12 -8.26
N ALA A 11 32.64 -5.90 -9.52
CA ALA A 11 33.27 -6.53 -10.67
C ALA A 11 34.69 -6.00 -10.95
N ALA A 12 34.98 -4.73 -10.63
CA ALA A 12 36.31 -4.15 -10.77
C ALA A 12 37.27 -4.53 -9.63
N ALA A 13 36.74 -4.83 -8.44
CA ALA A 13 37.52 -5.23 -7.27
C ALA A 13 37.82 -6.74 -7.20
N VAL A 14 37.22 -7.54 -8.07
CA VAL A 14 37.26 -9.00 -7.99
C VAL A 14 37.66 -9.56 -9.36
N LYS A 15 38.96 -9.57 -9.64
CA LYS A 15 39.50 -10.30 -10.80
C LYS A 15 39.54 -11.78 -10.45
N SER A 16 39.14 -12.64 -11.39
CA SER A 16 39.14 -14.11 -11.20
C SER A 16 40.52 -14.68 -10.88
N GLU A 17 41.58 -13.92 -11.13
CA GLU A 17 42.98 -14.27 -10.88
C GLU A 17 43.37 -14.15 -9.39
N ASP A 18 42.60 -13.42 -8.58
CA ASP A 18 42.90 -13.18 -7.16
C ASP A 18 42.33 -14.28 -6.22
N PHE A 19 41.60 -15.26 -6.77
CA PHE A 19 40.98 -16.30 -5.97
C PHE A 19 41.86 -17.54 -5.86
N GLN A 20 41.89 -18.13 -4.67
CA GLN A 20 42.58 -19.39 -4.42
C GLN A 20 41.87 -20.51 -5.19
N GLN A 21 42.57 -21.07 -6.18
CA GLN A 21 42.09 -22.19 -6.98
C GLN A 21 42.42 -23.51 -6.28
N HIS A 22 41.40 -24.29 -5.99
CA HIS A 22 41.54 -25.63 -5.42
C HIS A 22 41.53 -26.66 -6.54
N LYS A 23 42.63 -27.38 -6.68
CA LYS A 23 42.73 -28.48 -7.64
C LYS A 23 41.85 -29.63 -7.15
N LEU A 24 40.76 -29.90 -7.87
CA LEU A 24 39.80 -30.94 -7.51
C LEU A 24 40.25 -32.31 -8.02
N LEU A 25 40.68 -32.37 -9.28
CA LEU A 25 41.06 -33.60 -9.98
C LEU A 25 42.08 -33.29 -11.09
N GLU A 26 42.99 -34.22 -11.36
CA GLU A 26 43.87 -34.20 -12.53
C GLU A 26 43.61 -35.47 -13.35
N PHE A 27 43.21 -35.32 -14.60
CA PHE A 27 42.96 -36.45 -15.49
C PHE A 27 43.58 -36.16 -16.87
N SER A 28 44.47 -37.05 -17.32
CA SER A 28 45.17 -36.95 -18.62
C SER A 28 45.90 -35.61 -18.86
N GLY A 29 46.54 -35.06 -17.82
CA GLY A 29 47.32 -33.82 -17.94
C GLY A 29 46.50 -32.53 -18.04
N GLN A 30 45.17 -32.60 -17.83
CA GLN A 30 44.33 -31.42 -17.62
C GLN A 30 43.90 -31.36 -16.16
N GLU A 31 44.18 -30.22 -15.53
CA GLU A 31 43.78 -29.92 -14.16
C GLU A 31 42.39 -29.29 -14.14
N VAL A 32 41.49 -29.88 -13.34
CA VAL A 32 40.19 -29.28 -13.04
C VAL A 32 40.31 -28.58 -11.69
N THR A 33 40.28 -27.26 -11.72
CA THR A 33 40.29 -26.41 -10.52
C THR A 33 38.91 -25.86 -10.24
N ALA A 34 38.52 -25.78 -8.96
CA ALA A 34 37.35 -25.03 -8.50
C ALA A 34 37.76 -23.84 -7.65
N THR A 35 36.97 -22.78 -7.77
CA THR A 35 37.13 -21.56 -6.98
C THR A 35 35.95 -21.42 -6.05
N ILE A 36 36.20 -21.42 -4.73
CA ILE A 36 35.16 -21.29 -3.71
C ILE A 36 34.97 -19.79 -3.41
N VAL A 37 33.87 -19.20 -3.90
CA VAL A 37 33.56 -17.77 -3.73
C VAL A 37 33.46 -17.36 -2.24
N GLN A 38 33.06 -18.29 -1.36
CA GLN A 38 32.99 -18.06 0.09
C GLN A 38 34.34 -17.76 0.74
N GLU A 39 35.45 -18.20 0.15
CA GLU A 39 36.80 -17.98 0.72
C GLU A 39 37.39 -16.60 0.35
N ALA A 40 36.75 -15.88 -0.57
CA ALA A 40 37.23 -14.61 -1.08
C ALA A 40 36.64 -13.37 -0.40
N LEU A 41 35.62 -13.56 0.43
CA LEU A 41 35.02 -12.47 1.20
C LEU A 41 35.77 -12.30 2.52
N PRO A 42 36.18 -11.08 2.92
CA PRO A 42 36.83 -10.84 4.20
C PRO A 42 36.01 -11.45 5.35
N SER A 43 36.67 -12.11 6.29
CA SER A 43 36.03 -12.87 7.39
C SER A 43 35.04 -12.05 8.23
N ASP A 44 35.20 -10.72 8.29
CA ASP A 44 34.28 -9.83 8.98
C ASP A 44 32.97 -9.54 8.20
N TRP A 45 33.00 -9.68 6.87
CA TRP A 45 31.79 -9.63 6.04
C TRP A 45 31.01 -10.93 6.13
N MET A 46 31.70 -12.08 6.19
CA MET A 46 31.06 -13.38 6.38
C MET A 46 30.28 -13.49 7.70
N LYS A 47 30.74 -12.83 8.78
CA LYS A 47 29.96 -12.74 10.04
C LYS A 47 28.64 -11.98 9.91
N ARG A 48 28.48 -11.19 8.85
CA ARG A 48 27.30 -10.33 8.59
C ARG A 48 26.50 -10.77 7.36
N ALA A 49 27.05 -11.63 6.52
CA ALA A 49 26.36 -12.22 5.38
C ALA A 49 25.43 -13.31 5.88
N VAL A 50 24.19 -13.29 5.40
CA VAL A 50 23.23 -14.36 5.62
C VAL A 50 23.03 -15.07 4.28
N PRO A 51 23.24 -16.39 4.18
CA PRO A 51 22.91 -17.11 2.96
C PRO A 51 21.42 -16.93 2.67
N LEU A 52 21.13 -16.46 1.45
CA LEU A 52 19.76 -16.25 0.96
C LEU A 52 19.23 -17.51 0.26
N GLU A 53 20.12 -18.29 -0.35
CA GLU A 53 19.80 -19.59 -0.95
C GLU A 53 19.75 -20.66 0.15
N GLU A 54 18.74 -21.54 0.08
CA GLU A 54 18.53 -22.67 1.02
C GLU A 54 18.29 -22.30 2.50
N ASN A 55 18.03 -21.02 2.79
CA ASN A 55 17.69 -20.59 4.14
C ASN A 55 16.18 -20.70 4.40
N ALA A 56 15.78 -21.68 5.20
CA ALA A 56 14.37 -21.92 5.56
C ALA A 56 13.70 -20.76 6.32
N LEU A 57 14.47 -19.77 6.79
CA LEU A 57 13.99 -18.60 7.52
C LEU A 57 13.98 -17.32 6.69
N ILE A 58 14.29 -17.40 5.39
CA ILE A 58 14.30 -16.25 4.49
C ILE A 58 13.62 -16.63 3.19
N THR A 59 12.67 -15.80 2.76
CA THR A 59 12.03 -15.98 1.46
C THR A 59 13.02 -15.58 0.35
N PRO A 60 13.12 -16.33 -0.76
CA PRO A 60 13.95 -15.94 -1.90
C PRO A 60 13.64 -14.52 -2.37
N LEU A 61 14.68 -13.79 -2.79
CA LEU A 61 14.50 -12.44 -3.31
C LEU A 61 13.62 -12.48 -4.58
N PRO A 62 12.66 -11.56 -4.72
CA PRO A 62 11.90 -11.46 -5.96
C PRO A 62 12.83 -11.08 -7.13
N PRO A 63 12.51 -11.51 -8.36
CA PRO A 63 13.28 -11.14 -9.54
C PRO A 63 13.26 -9.62 -9.74
N THR A 64 14.32 -9.09 -10.35
CA THR A 64 14.37 -7.67 -10.71
C THR A 64 13.36 -7.38 -11.82
N THR A 65 12.61 -6.29 -11.70
CA THR A 65 11.55 -5.88 -12.63
C THR A 65 11.53 -4.36 -12.79
N ASP A 66 11.08 -3.88 -13.95
CA ASP A 66 10.88 -2.46 -14.23
C ASP A 66 9.66 -1.89 -13.50
N ASP A 67 8.66 -2.74 -13.21
CA ASP A 67 7.46 -2.38 -12.45
C ASP A 67 7.36 -3.24 -11.17
N PRO A 68 8.05 -2.84 -10.09
CA PRO A 68 8.01 -3.58 -8.82
C PRO A 68 6.64 -3.51 -8.15
N VAL A 69 5.85 -2.46 -8.37
CA VAL A 69 4.51 -2.33 -7.78
C VAL A 69 3.53 -3.26 -8.49
N GLY A 70 3.56 -3.30 -9.83
CA GLY A 70 2.76 -4.24 -10.61
C GLY A 70 3.11 -5.70 -10.32
N ALA A 71 4.41 -6.00 -10.15
CA ALA A 71 4.86 -7.33 -9.75
C ALA A 71 4.36 -7.72 -8.35
N ASP A 72 4.39 -6.80 -7.38
CA ASP A 72 3.86 -7.05 -6.04
C ASP A 72 2.34 -7.31 -6.07
N ILE A 73 1.57 -6.51 -6.84
CA ILE A 73 0.13 -6.72 -7.01
C ILE A 73 -0.17 -8.07 -7.66
N ALA A 74 0.59 -8.45 -8.69
CA ALA A 74 0.45 -9.74 -9.38
C ALA A 74 0.73 -10.94 -8.46
N ASP A 75 1.53 -10.74 -7.41
CA ASP A 75 1.97 -11.79 -6.48
C ASP A 75 1.00 -11.99 -5.29
N ILE A 76 0.02 -11.10 -5.11
CA ILE A 76 -1.01 -11.19 -4.04
C ILE A 76 -1.71 -12.55 -4.01
N PRO A 77 -2.27 -13.08 -5.11
CA PRO A 77 -3.01 -14.34 -5.06
C PRO A 77 -2.16 -15.53 -4.60
N ARG A 78 -0.88 -15.56 -5.01
CA ARG A 78 0.06 -16.61 -4.61
C ARG A 78 0.35 -16.55 -3.12
N VAL A 79 0.68 -15.36 -2.61
CA VAL A 79 1.05 -15.16 -1.20
C VAL A 79 -0.14 -15.42 -0.28
N LEU A 80 -1.34 -14.94 -0.60
CA LEU A 80 -2.52 -15.20 0.24
C LEU A 80 -2.86 -16.69 0.32
N LYS A 81 -2.78 -17.39 -0.81
CA LYS A 81 -2.99 -18.84 -0.81
C LYS A 81 -1.92 -19.56 0.02
N ALA A 82 -0.66 -19.15 -0.07
CA ALA A 82 0.42 -19.71 0.74
C ALA A 82 0.18 -19.50 2.24
N ILE A 83 -0.28 -18.31 2.65
CA ILE A 83 -0.69 -18.05 4.03
C ILE A 83 -1.79 -19.05 4.41
N HIS A 84 -2.88 -19.14 3.65
CA HIS A 84 -3.96 -20.08 3.91
C HIS A 84 -3.50 -21.54 4.05
N GLU A 85 -2.72 -22.05 3.11
CA GLU A 85 -2.20 -23.43 3.13
C GLU A 85 -1.31 -23.67 4.38
N ASN A 86 -0.52 -22.67 4.78
CA ASN A 86 0.34 -22.73 5.96
C ASN A 86 -0.47 -22.79 7.28
N TRP A 87 -1.61 -22.10 7.35
CA TRP A 87 -2.49 -22.16 8.52
C TRP A 87 -3.32 -23.44 8.57
N ASP A 88 -3.80 -23.93 7.42
CA ASP A 88 -4.62 -25.15 7.35
C ASP A 88 -3.84 -26.42 7.69
N THR A 89 -2.58 -26.52 7.26
CA THR A 89 -1.73 -27.68 7.53
C THR A 89 -1.35 -27.80 9.00
N GLY A 90 -1.36 -26.69 9.75
CA GLY A 90 -1.00 -26.67 11.17
C GLY A 90 0.51 -26.81 11.45
N GLU A 91 1.32 -27.15 10.45
CA GLU A 91 2.75 -27.41 10.59
C GLU A 91 3.59 -26.12 10.62
N HIS A 92 3.02 -25.01 10.15
CA HIS A 92 3.76 -23.76 10.04
C HIS A 92 4.01 -23.09 11.40
N LEU A 93 5.18 -22.44 11.53
CA LEU A 93 5.59 -21.76 12.77
C LEU A 93 4.62 -20.66 13.22
N ASN A 94 3.83 -20.08 12.30
CA ASN A 94 2.76 -19.13 12.65
C ASN A 94 1.72 -19.76 13.61
N ASN A 95 1.42 -21.06 13.47
CA ASN A 95 0.50 -21.76 14.37
C ASN A 95 1.09 -21.87 15.79
N ILE A 96 2.39 -22.16 15.89
CA ILE A 96 3.12 -22.20 17.17
C ILE A 96 3.11 -20.82 17.82
N THR A 97 3.45 -19.77 17.07
CA THR A 97 3.43 -18.39 17.58
C THR A 97 2.03 -17.98 18.04
N SER A 98 0.99 -18.39 17.31
CA SER A 98 -0.40 -18.09 17.65
C SER A 98 -0.86 -18.83 18.91
N TRP A 99 -0.44 -20.09 19.07
CA TRP A 99 -0.62 -20.84 20.30
C TRP A 99 0.10 -20.19 21.48
N THR A 100 1.35 -19.76 21.31
CA THR A 100 2.13 -19.04 22.33
C THR A 100 1.43 -17.73 22.70
N LEU A 101 0.96 -16.95 21.72
CA LEU A 101 0.19 -15.72 21.96
C LEU A 101 -1.08 -16.00 22.78
N ALA A 102 -1.87 -17.00 22.37
CA ALA A 102 -3.09 -17.38 23.09
C ALA A 102 -2.80 -17.78 24.54
N ARG A 103 -1.73 -18.55 24.77
CA ARG A 103 -1.29 -18.94 26.12
C ARG A 103 -0.88 -17.74 26.98
N HIS A 104 -0.15 -16.78 26.40
CA HIS A 104 0.24 -15.56 27.12
C HIS A 104 -0.98 -14.69 27.45
N LEU A 105 -1.94 -14.58 26.55
CA LEU A 105 -3.22 -13.91 26.80
C LEU A 105 -4.00 -14.62 27.92
N LYS A 106 -4.14 -15.95 27.87
CA LYS A 106 -4.78 -16.74 28.95
C LYS A 106 -4.11 -16.49 30.29
N LYS A 107 -2.77 -16.53 30.33
CA LYS A 107 -1.99 -16.26 31.54
C LYS A 107 -2.27 -14.86 32.08
N LYS A 108 -2.28 -13.85 31.20
CA LYS A 108 -2.58 -12.45 31.59
C LYS A 108 -3.99 -12.30 32.14
N LEU A 109 -4.99 -12.95 31.53
CA LEU A 109 -6.39 -12.91 31.97
C LEU A 109 -6.59 -13.59 33.34
N ARG A 110 -5.87 -14.67 33.62
CA ARG A 110 -5.89 -15.33 34.94
C ARG A 110 -5.19 -14.51 36.02
N MET A 111 -4.15 -13.76 35.65
CA MET A 111 -3.44 -12.84 36.54
C MET A 111 -4.06 -11.43 36.56
N LYS A 112 -5.28 -11.26 36.03
CA LYS A 112 -5.88 -9.94 35.84
C LYS A 112 -6.00 -9.23 37.18
N ASN A 113 -5.09 -8.27 37.40
CA ASN A 113 -5.19 -7.33 38.50
C ASN A 113 -6.48 -6.54 38.32
N GLU A 114 -7.19 -6.29 39.42
CA GLU A 114 -8.41 -5.48 39.47
C GLU A 114 -8.19 -4.01 39.04
N SER A 115 -6.93 -3.61 38.79
CA SER A 115 -6.60 -2.29 38.24
C SER A 115 -7.33 -2.07 36.93
N GLN A 116 -8.24 -1.09 36.93
CA GLN A 116 -9.03 -0.71 35.75
C GLN A 116 -8.15 -0.30 34.56
N ASN A 117 -6.93 0.17 34.81
CA ASN A 117 -6.01 0.71 33.81
C ASN A 117 -5.06 -0.31 33.18
N SER A 118 -5.10 -1.58 33.61
CA SER A 118 -4.22 -2.61 33.06
C SER A 118 -4.55 -2.91 31.59
N VAL A 119 -3.51 -3.00 30.76
CA VAL A 119 -3.64 -3.36 29.35
C VAL A 119 -3.40 -4.86 29.19
N ASP A 120 -4.34 -5.54 28.53
CA ASP A 120 -4.23 -6.97 28.27
C ASP A 120 -3.46 -7.22 26.96
N LEU A 121 -3.78 -6.45 25.91
CA LEU A 121 -3.12 -6.49 24.60
C LEU A 121 -2.77 -5.07 24.11
N LEU A 122 -1.49 -4.84 23.83
CA LEU A 122 -0.99 -3.64 23.16
C LEU A 122 -0.67 -3.99 21.70
N VAL A 123 -1.34 -3.35 20.75
CA VAL A 123 -0.98 -3.40 19.33
C VAL A 123 -0.21 -2.13 18.96
N THR A 124 0.95 -2.28 18.33
CA THR A 124 1.79 -1.15 17.96
C THR A 124 2.48 -1.35 16.61
N GLY A 125 2.84 -0.25 15.98
CA GLY A 125 3.39 -0.23 14.62
C GLY A 125 3.58 1.21 14.14
N GLN A 126 3.81 1.36 12.84
CA GLN A 126 3.89 2.66 12.18
C GLN A 126 3.11 2.67 10.87
N GLU A 127 2.53 3.83 10.56
CA GLU A 127 1.82 4.10 9.30
C GLU A 127 0.89 2.93 8.93
N VAL A 128 1.04 2.40 7.72
CA VAL A 128 0.26 1.30 7.14
C VAL A 128 0.25 0.05 8.03
N SER A 129 1.36 -0.28 8.69
CA SER A 129 1.39 -1.42 9.63
C SER A 129 0.57 -1.16 10.89
N LEU A 130 0.55 0.09 11.38
CA LEU A 130 -0.29 0.46 12.53
C LEU A 130 -1.77 0.40 12.14
N TRP A 131 -2.15 0.93 10.98
CA TRP A 131 -3.54 0.96 10.55
C TRP A 131 -4.12 -0.44 10.31
N ALA A 132 -3.33 -1.36 9.76
CA ALA A 132 -3.70 -2.78 9.72
C ALA A 132 -3.87 -3.38 11.13
N GLY A 133 -2.98 -3.02 12.07
CA GLY A 133 -3.10 -3.40 13.48
C GLY A 133 -4.31 -2.78 14.19
N GLU A 134 -4.71 -1.55 13.84
CA GLU A 134 -5.91 -0.89 14.35
C GLU A 134 -7.18 -1.64 13.91
N GLN A 135 -7.24 -2.06 12.64
CA GLN A 135 -8.33 -2.89 12.15
C GLN A 135 -8.39 -4.24 12.90
N PHE A 136 -7.26 -4.94 13.01
CA PHE A 136 -7.20 -6.19 13.77
C PHE A 136 -7.64 -6.02 15.24
N ALA A 137 -7.22 -4.94 15.89
CA ALA A 137 -7.63 -4.63 17.25
C ALA A 137 -9.13 -4.34 17.37
N ALA A 138 -9.72 -3.66 16.38
CA ALA A 138 -11.17 -3.44 16.31
C ALA A 138 -11.92 -4.76 16.16
N ASP A 139 -11.44 -5.66 15.28
CA ASP A 139 -12.03 -6.98 15.08
C ASP A 139 -11.93 -7.85 16.35
N MET A 140 -10.75 -7.84 16.99
CA MET A 140 -10.55 -8.49 18.30
C MET A 140 -11.48 -7.91 19.37
N ALA A 141 -11.75 -6.60 19.39
CA ALA A 141 -12.66 -6.00 20.37
C ALA A 141 -14.12 -6.39 20.13
N MET A 142 -14.51 -6.63 18.88
CA MET A 142 -15.83 -7.18 18.54
C MET A 142 -15.98 -8.63 19.00
N CYS A 143 -14.95 -9.46 18.78
CA CYS A 143 -14.97 -10.87 19.19
C CYS A 143 -14.75 -11.07 20.69
N PHE A 144 -13.97 -10.20 21.35
CA PHE A 144 -13.58 -10.29 22.75
C PHE A 144 -13.85 -8.98 23.51
N PRO A 145 -15.12 -8.62 23.76
CA PRO A 145 -15.51 -7.29 24.27
C PRO A 145 -14.91 -6.91 25.63
N LYS A 146 -14.54 -7.88 26.46
CA LYS A 146 -13.94 -7.62 27.79
C LYS A 146 -12.40 -7.62 27.77
N LEU A 147 -11.78 -7.90 26.63
CA LEU A 147 -10.33 -7.81 26.45
C LEU A 147 -9.91 -6.34 26.32
N ARG A 148 -9.02 -5.87 27.20
CA ARG A 148 -8.55 -4.47 27.17
C ARG A 148 -7.43 -4.32 26.17
N ILE A 149 -7.84 -3.99 24.93
CA ILE A 149 -6.94 -3.78 23.81
C ILE A 149 -6.61 -2.29 23.71
N LYS A 150 -5.34 -1.97 23.52
CA LYS A 150 -4.88 -0.61 23.20
C LYS A 150 -4.05 -0.61 21.94
N VAL A 151 -4.29 0.39 21.10
CA VAL A 151 -3.52 0.60 19.88
C VAL A 151 -2.80 1.92 19.98
N ILE A 152 -1.47 1.88 19.90
CA ILE A 152 -0.62 3.05 20.09
C ILE A 152 0.52 2.98 19.07
N SER A 153 0.77 4.07 18.34
CA SER A 153 1.90 4.11 17.40
C SER A 153 3.22 3.92 18.13
N ALA A 154 4.20 3.29 17.49
CA ALA A 154 5.48 3.01 18.14
C ALA A 154 6.18 4.30 18.61
N ASN A 155 6.06 5.40 17.85
CA ASN A 155 6.58 6.71 18.25
C ASN A 155 5.93 7.24 19.54
N LYS A 156 4.63 7.03 19.72
CA LYS A 156 3.94 7.43 20.96
C LYS A 156 4.40 6.57 22.13
N VAL A 157 4.59 5.26 21.94
CA VAL A 157 5.14 4.40 23.00
C VAL A 157 6.55 4.85 23.41
N LEU A 158 7.41 5.19 22.45
CA LEU A 158 8.74 5.75 22.74
C LEU A 158 8.67 7.09 23.45
N ALA A 159 7.75 7.97 23.06
CA ALA A 159 7.58 9.25 23.73
C ALA A 159 7.09 9.09 25.17
N LEU A 160 6.28 8.06 25.45
CA LEU A 160 5.74 7.79 26.78
C LEU A 160 6.77 7.16 27.72
N MET A 161 7.60 6.25 27.21
CA MET A 161 8.43 5.37 28.05
C MET A 161 9.94 5.50 27.79
N GLY A 162 10.33 6.15 26.70
CA GLY A 162 11.71 6.23 26.23
C GLY A 162 12.43 7.52 26.59
N LEU A 163 11.79 8.43 27.32
CA LEU A 163 12.38 9.69 27.77
C LEU A 163 12.88 9.56 29.22
N GLU A 164 14.08 10.06 29.50
CA GLU A 164 14.64 10.12 30.87
C GLU A 164 13.87 11.10 31.78
N PHE A 165 13.09 12.00 31.19
CA PHE A 165 12.30 13.00 31.91
C PHE A 165 10.83 12.90 31.49
N ASN A 166 9.94 12.94 32.49
CA ASN A 166 8.48 12.93 32.29
C ASN A 166 8.03 14.26 31.65
N SER A 167 8.21 14.43 30.34
CA SER A 167 7.54 15.51 29.61
C SER A 167 6.09 15.10 29.37
N CYS A 168 5.14 15.94 29.78
CA CYS A 168 3.73 15.71 29.47
C CYS A 168 3.55 15.61 27.95
N PRO A 169 3.06 14.48 27.41
CA PRO A 169 2.87 14.34 25.99
C PRO A 169 1.75 15.28 25.53
N CYS A 170 2.11 16.38 24.87
CA CYS A 170 1.14 17.31 24.30
C CYS A 170 0.34 16.61 23.18
N GLY A 171 -0.99 16.69 23.26
CA GLY A 171 -1.89 16.21 22.21
C GLY A 171 -2.30 14.74 22.30
N PHE A 172 -1.94 14.03 23.37
CA PHE A 172 -2.38 12.64 23.61
C PHE A 172 -2.85 12.46 25.05
N GLN A 173 -3.91 11.67 25.26
CA GLN A 173 -4.47 11.37 26.59
C GLN A 173 -3.65 10.31 27.37
N TYR A 174 -2.40 10.05 26.99
CA TYR A 174 -1.64 8.91 27.51
C TYR A 174 -0.56 9.39 28.47
N ASN A 175 -0.49 8.80 29.64
CA ASN A 175 0.65 8.91 30.57
C ASN A 175 0.81 7.56 31.31
N GLU A 176 1.87 7.42 32.10
CA GLU A 176 2.15 6.21 32.88
C GLU A 176 1.02 5.84 33.86
N GLU A 177 0.20 6.80 34.28
CA GLU A 177 -0.94 6.58 35.18
C GLU A 177 -2.20 6.11 34.43
N THR A 178 -2.30 6.41 33.12
CA THR A 178 -3.49 6.11 32.32
C THR A 178 -3.54 4.65 31.91
N TYR A 179 -2.39 4.06 31.57
CA TYR A 179 -2.29 2.66 31.14
C TYR A 179 -1.13 1.94 31.81
N ASP A 180 -1.46 0.87 32.53
CA ASP A 180 -0.48 -0.04 33.08
C ASP A 180 -0.11 -1.11 32.04
N LEU A 181 1.08 -0.94 31.45
CA LEU A 181 1.64 -1.85 30.45
C LEU A 181 2.41 -3.03 31.07
N LYS A 182 2.52 -3.12 32.40
CA LYS A 182 3.23 -4.22 33.07
C LYS A 182 2.61 -5.56 32.69
N ASP A 183 3.46 -6.48 32.23
CA ASP A 183 3.06 -7.80 31.74
C ASP A 183 1.99 -7.78 30.64
N ALA A 184 1.78 -6.67 29.92
CA ALA A 184 0.88 -6.64 28.78
C ALA A 184 1.40 -7.57 27.68
N VAL A 185 0.49 -8.20 26.93
CA VAL A 185 0.84 -8.90 25.70
C VAL A 185 1.01 -7.85 24.61
N VAL A 186 2.13 -7.86 23.89
CA VAL A 186 2.45 -6.84 22.88
C VAL A 186 2.50 -7.49 21.51
N LEU A 187 1.79 -6.92 20.54
CA LEU A 187 1.84 -7.31 19.14
C LEU A 187 2.38 -6.14 18.31
N ILE A 188 3.58 -6.31 17.76
CA ILE A 188 4.23 -5.33 16.90
C ILE A 188 3.97 -5.71 15.44
N VAL A 189 3.34 -4.84 14.67
CA VAL A 189 3.16 -5.03 13.22
C VAL A 189 4.21 -4.21 12.48
N SER A 190 5.09 -4.88 11.73
CA SER A 190 6.14 -4.22 10.95
C SER A 190 6.65 -5.14 9.83
N HIS A 191 6.25 -4.89 8.59
CA HIS A 191 6.67 -5.72 7.46
C HIS A 191 8.20 -5.84 7.32
N SER A 192 8.91 -4.72 7.28
CA SER A 192 10.38 -4.74 7.13
C SER A 192 11.09 -5.31 8.37
N GLY A 193 10.42 -5.26 9.54
CA GLY A 193 11.03 -5.49 10.85
C GLY A 193 12.31 -4.68 11.10
N GLY A 194 12.51 -3.59 10.36
CA GLY A 194 13.64 -2.68 10.45
C GLY A 194 13.23 -1.22 10.66
N THR A 195 11.91 -0.95 10.74
CA THR A 195 11.39 0.37 11.09
C THR A 195 11.92 0.77 12.46
N PHE A 196 12.71 1.86 12.50
CA PHE A 196 13.47 2.27 13.67
C PHE A 196 12.63 2.33 14.95
N SER A 197 11.47 2.96 14.89
CA SER A 197 10.62 3.14 16.07
C SER A 197 10.00 1.82 16.55
N SER A 198 9.52 0.96 15.65
CA SER A 198 9.03 -0.37 16.02
C SER A 198 10.14 -1.23 16.66
N LEU A 199 11.37 -1.15 16.13
CA LEU A 199 12.52 -1.85 16.69
C LEU A 199 12.93 -1.30 18.06
N ALA A 200 12.98 0.02 18.22
CA ALA A 200 13.28 0.64 19.50
C ALA A 200 12.23 0.28 20.55
N VAL A 201 10.94 0.31 20.22
CA VAL A 201 9.85 -0.15 21.11
C VAL A 201 10.02 -1.61 21.49
N SER A 202 10.38 -2.48 20.54
CA SER A 202 10.58 -3.91 20.83
C SER A 202 11.70 -4.15 21.86
N ASN A 203 12.70 -3.28 21.93
CA ASN A 203 13.77 -3.38 22.91
C ASN A 203 13.39 -2.70 24.23
N LEU A 204 12.74 -1.54 24.17
CA LEU A 204 12.26 -0.81 25.35
C LEU A 204 11.28 -1.65 26.16
N LEU A 205 10.30 -2.28 25.51
CA LEU A 205 9.27 -3.05 26.21
C LEU A 205 9.78 -4.35 26.85
N LYS A 206 11.01 -4.80 26.56
CA LYS A 206 11.61 -5.97 27.22
C LYS A 206 11.81 -5.76 28.72
N SER A 207 11.92 -4.51 29.18
CA SER A 207 11.97 -4.22 30.62
C SER A 207 10.60 -4.29 31.30
N VAL A 208 9.52 -4.30 30.52
CA VAL A 208 8.12 -4.16 31.01
C VAL A 208 7.33 -5.46 30.84
N THR A 209 7.62 -6.24 29.81
CA THR A 209 6.94 -7.50 29.52
C THR A 209 7.85 -8.48 28.79
N ASN A 210 7.63 -9.77 29.05
CA ASN A 210 8.26 -10.87 28.31
C ASN A 210 7.37 -11.40 27.17
N SER A 211 6.21 -10.78 26.94
CA SER A 211 5.19 -11.25 26.00
C SER A 211 5.15 -10.38 24.75
N ILE A 212 6.27 -10.31 24.00
CA ILE A 212 6.39 -9.43 22.83
C ILE A 212 6.39 -10.28 21.56
N PHE A 213 5.40 -10.06 20.72
CA PHE A 213 5.20 -10.75 19.45
C PHE A 213 5.39 -9.76 18.29
N VAL A 214 5.83 -10.25 17.13
CA VAL A 214 5.93 -9.46 15.92
C VAL A 214 5.26 -10.15 14.74
N VAL A 215 4.56 -9.38 13.91
CA VAL A 215 4.13 -9.75 12.56
C VAL A 215 5.02 -9.02 11.57
N ALA A 216 5.82 -9.77 10.80
CA ALA A 216 6.79 -9.24 9.86
C ALA A 216 6.70 -9.93 8.50
N GLY A 217 7.31 -9.36 7.47
CA GLY A 217 7.34 -9.94 6.12
C GLY A 217 8.13 -11.23 6.03
N ASP A 218 9.09 -11.42 6.94
CA ASP A 218 9.99 -12.57 6.97
C ASP A 218 10.42 -12.93 8.40
N TRP A 219 10.96 -14.14 8.58
CA TRP A 219 11.46 -14.61 9.86
C TRP A 219 12.75 -13.90 10.28
N ASP A 220 13.66 -13.57 9.36
CA ASP A 220 14.98 -12.99 9.70
C ASP A 220 15.07 -11.45 9.68
N THR A 221 14.01 -10.75 10.10
CA THR A 221 14.10 -9.29 10.28
C THR A 221 14.84 -8.88 11.55
N GLN A 222 15.23 -7.60 11.70
CA GLN A 222 15.96 -7.14 12.88
C GLN A 222 15.14 -7.30 14.17
N ILE A 223 13.85 -6.95 14.13
CA ILE A 223 12.93 -7.18 15.27
C ILE A 223 12.80 -8.68 15.55
N SER A 224 12.58 -9.49 14.51
CA SER A 224 12.44 -10.94 14.67
C SER A 224 13.68 -11.57 15.31
N ARG A 225 14.89 -11.19 14.87
CA ARG A 225 16.16 -11.61 15.49
C ARG A 225 16.27 -11.21 16.95
N ALA A 226 15.78 -10.01 17.30
CA ALA A 226 15.81 -9.51 18.66
C ALA A 226 14.84 -10.24 19.60
N LEU A 227 13.71 -10.74 19.07
CA LEU A 227 12.68 -11.46 19.82
C LEU A 227 12.95 -12.98 19.88
N ARG A 228 13.52 -13.60 18.84
CA ARG A 228 13.88 -15.04 18.88
C ARG A 228 14.81 -15.40 20.03
N LYS A 229 15.66 -14.46 20.46
CA LYS A 229 16.54 -14.62 21.63
C LYS A 229 15.78 -14.76 22.97
N GLN A 230 14.47 -14.49 23.01
CA GLN A 230 13.64 -14.68 24.20
C GLN A 230 13.25 -16.15 24.42
N THR A 231 13.31 -16.97 23.36
CA THR A 231 13.00 -18.40 23.44
C THR A 231 14.02 -19.10 24.33
N LYS A 232 13.55 -19.71 25.43
CA LYS A 232 14.42 -20.48 26.33
C LYS A 232 14.77 -21.82 25.68
N PRO A 233 16.02 -22.31 25.82
CA PRO A 233 16.38 -23.65 25.37
C PRO A 233 15.41 -24.70 25.94
N GLY A 234 14.91 -25.59 25.07
CA GLY A 234 13.99 -26.67 25.44
C GLY A 234 12.51 -26.28 25.60
N HIS A 235 12.13 -25.02 25.35
CA HIS A 235 10.72 -24.58 25.30
C HIS A 235 10.24 -24.44 23.85
N ILE A 236 9.03 -24.92 23.57
CA ILE A 236 8.36 -24.73 22.28
C ILE A 236 7.60 -23.40 22.36
N GLU A 237 8.32 -22.30 22.21
CA GLU A 237 7.75 -20.95 22.17
C GLU A 237 8.26 -20.23 20.92
N SER A 238 7.37 -19.47 20.28
CA SER A 238 7.73 -18.60 19.17
C SER A 238 7.05 -17.25 19.35
N PHE A 239 7.75 -16.19 18.94
CA PHE A 239 7.35 -14.79 19.11
C PHE A 239 7.27 -14.04 17.77
N VAL A 240 7.50 -14.74 16.66
CA VAL A 240 7.55 -14.15 15.31
C VAL A 240 6.47 -14.80 14.46
N MET A 241 5.68 -13.98 13.78
CA MET A 241 4.76 -14.39 12.73
C MET A 241 5.25 -13.77 11.43
N THR A 242 5.27 -14.58 10.37
CA THR A 242 5.58 -14.12 9.02
C THR A 242 4.30 -13.92 8.22
N THR A 243 4.27 -12.91 7.36
CA THR A 243 3.21 -12.70 6.38
C THR A 243 3.47 -13.41 5.06
N GLU A 244 4.55 -14.19 4.93
CA GLU A 244 4.98 -14.87 3.69
C GLU A 244 5.22 -13.92 2.50
N ALA A 245 5.23 -12.61 2.77
CA ALA A 245 5.44 -11.60 1.75
C ALA A 245 6.92 -11.52 1.38
N GLY A 246 7.84 -11.88 2.27
CA GLY A 246 9.28 -11.78 2.02
C GLY A 246 9.74 -10.33 1.82
N MET A 247 10.91 -10.17 1.20
CA MET A 247 11.43 -8.84 0.87
C MET A 247 10.67 -8.25 -0.33
N ARG A 248 10.22 -6.99 -0.20
CA ARG A 248 9.55 -6.23 -1.26
C ARG A 248 10.30 -4.93 -1.54
N PRO A 249 10.83 -4.72 -2.76
CA PRO A 249 11.62 -3.55 -3.09
C PRO A 249 10.78 -2.30 -3.39
N ALA A 250 9.47 -2.46 -3.64
CA ALA A 250 8.58 -1.34 -3.90
C ALA A 250 8.41 -0.46 -2.65
N GLU A 251 8.67 0.84 -2.80
CA GLU A 251 8.40 1.84 -1.76
C GLU A 251 6.88 2.01 -1.50
N PRO A 252 6.01 2.04 -2.54
CA PRO A 252 4.57 2.01 -2.34
C PRO A 252 4.13 0.64 -1.80
N VAL A 253 3.65 0.63 -0.57
CA VAL A 253 3.19 -0.58 0.13
C VAL A 253 1.93 -1.13 -0.54
N SER A 254 2.02 -2.31 -1.14
CA SER A 254 0.92 -3.01 -1.81
C SER A 254 0.70 -4.40 -1.19
N LEU A 255 1.38 -5.43 -1.70
CA LEU A 255 1.29 -6.82 -1.25
C LEU A 255 1.51 -6.97 0.26
N SER A 256 2.51 -6.29 0.80
CA SER A 256 2.89 -6.40 2.21
C SER A 256 1.78 -5.99 3.17
N LEU A 257 0.95 -5.01 2.81
CA LEU A 257 -0.25 -4.65 3.59
C LEU A 257 -1.32 -5.73 3.49
N VAL A 258 -1.62 -6.19 2.28
CA VAL A 258 -2.66 -7.20 2.04
C VAL A 258 -2.31 -8.50 2.77
N ALA A 259 -1.06 -8.94 2.68
CA ALA A 259 -0.54 -10.11 3.38
C ALA A 259 -0.56 -9.95 4.91
N ALA A 260 -0.21 -8.76 5.43
CA ALA A 260 -0.29 -8.48 6.87
C ALA A 260 -1.73 -8.52 7.39
N HIS A 261 -2.66 -7.85 6.69
CA HIS A 261 -4.08 -7.89 7.04
C HIS A 261 -4.61 -9.33 7.01
N HIS A 262 -4.29 -10.09 5.97
CA HIS A 262 -4.72 -11.48 5.84
C HIS A 262 -4.16 -12.39 6.94
N THR A 263 -2.88 -12.22 7.29
CA THR A 263 -2.24 -12.96 8.40
C THR A 263 -2.89 -12.62 9.74
N LEU A 264 -3.22 -11.35 9.98
CA LEU A 264 -3.93 -10.91 11.18
C LEU A 264 -5.36 -11.47 11.25
N THR A 265 -6.05 -11.60 10.11
CA THR A 265 -7.36 -12.27 10.04
C THR A 265 -7.24 -13.76 10.39
N GLN A 266 -6.22 -14.46 9.88
CA GLN A 266 -5.98 -15.86 10.25
C GLN A 266 -5.65 -16.00 11.75
N LEU A 267 -4.88 -15.05 12.30
CA LEU A 267 -4.62 -14.99 13.74
C LEU A 267 -5.90 -14.81 14.55
N LEU A 268 -6.80 -13.91 14.13
CA LEU A 268 -8.10 -13.74 14.79
C LEU A 268 -8.90 -15.04 14.78
N LEU A 269 -9.03 -15.69 13.62
CA LEU A 269 -9.74 -16.97 13.47
C LEU A 269 -9.16 -18.05 14.38
N TYR A 270 -7.83 -18.14 14.43
CA TYR A 270 -7.14 -19.07 15.33
C TYR A 270 -7.44 -18.77 16.79
N LEU A 271 -7.37 -17.52 17.21
CA LEU A 271 -7.67 -17.13 18.59
C LEU A 271 -9.13 -17.44 18.93
N MET A 272 -10.07 -17.10 18.05
CA MET A 272 -11.49 -17.41 18.24
C MET A 272 -11.71 -18.91 18.45
N ARG A 273 -11.14 -19.73 17.57
CA ARG A 273 -11.21 -21.19 17.68
C ARG A 273 -10.51 -21.70 18.93
N HIS A 274 -9.34 -21.16 19.27
CA HIS A 274 -8.56 -21.60 20.44
C HIS A 274 -9.30 -21.32 21.76
N PHE A 275 -9.95 -20.17 21.90
CA PHE A 275 -10.71 -19.85 23.11
C PHE A 275 -12.02 -20.64 23.19
N LEU A 276 -12.66 -20.90 22.05
CA LEU A 276 -13.89 -21.70 22.01
C LEU A 276 -13.61 -23.20 22.23
N THR A 277 -12.66 -23.82 21.52
CA THR A 277 -12.40 -25.27 21.59
C THR A 277 -11.80 -25.70 22.93
N PHE A 278 -10.88 -24.91 23.49
CA PHE A 278 -10.29 -25.19 24.81
C PHE A 278 -11.14 -24.55 25.92
N TYR A 279 -12.45 -24.83 25.87
CA TYR A 279 -13.54 -24.26 26.66
C TYR A 279 -13.17 -24.19 28.16
N ASP A 280 -12.61 -23.06 28.54
CA ASP A 280 -12.36 -22.69 29.92
C ASP A 280 -13.41 -21.61 30.21
N GLU A 281 -14.55 -22.02 30.80
CA GLU A 281 -15.71 -21.14 31.04
C GLU A 281 -15.29 -19.83 31.69
N GLU A 282 -14.35 -19.90 32.64
CA GLU A 282 -13.80 -18.73 33.33
C GLU A 282 -13.12 -17.75 32.35
N ILE A 283 -12.35 -18.26 31.38
CA ILE A 283 -11.66 -17.44 30.39
C ILE A 283 -12.64 -16.89 29.35
N CYS A 284 -13.60 -17.70 28.89
CA CYS A 284 -14.64 -17.25 27.97
C CYS A 284 -15.46 -16.11 28.58
N ASP A 285 -15.82 -16.24 29.86
CA ASP A 285 -16.51 -15.19 30.62
C ASP A 285 -15.63 -13.96 30.84
N ALA A 286 -14.34 -14.14 31.11
CA ALA A 286 -13.38 -13.04 31.26
C ALA A 286 -13.16 -12.26 29.95
N LEU A 287 -13.32 -12.92 28.80
CA LEU A 287 -13.23 -12.33 27.46
C LEU A 287 -14.56 -11.76 26.95
N GLY A 288 -15.69 -12.25 27.49
CA GLY A 288 -17.03 -11.86 27.04
C GLY A 288 -17.38 -12.45 25.67
N VAL A 289 -16.89 -13.66 25.36
CA VAL A 289 -17.11 -14.33 24.07
C VAL A 289 -18.61 -14.48 23.80
N SER A 290 -19.06 -14.02 22.63
CA SER A 290 -20.47 -14.08 22.21
C SER A 290 -20.69 -14.78 20.86
N TYR A 291 -19.62 -15.22 20.20
CA TYR A 291 -19.67 -15.91 18.90
C TYR A 291 -19.73 -17.43 19.07
N THR A 292 -20.22 -18.12 18.04
CA THR A 292 -20.34 -19.58 17.98
C THR A 292 -19.34 -20.20 17.00
N GLU A 293 -19.25 -21.54 17.00
CA GLU A 293 -18.43 -22.28 16.03
C GLU A 293 -18.91 -22.09 14.58
N ASP A 294 -20.23 -21.91 14.39
CA ASP A 294 -20.81 -21.58 13.09
C ASP A 294 -20.32 -20.21 12.60
N ASN A 295 -20.21 -19.20 13.48
CA ASN A 295 -19.68 -17.89 13.09
C ASN A 295 -18.20 -17.96 12.67
N ILE A 296 -17.39 -18.78 13.36
CA ILE A 296 -15.98 -19.01 12.99
C ILE A 296 -15.91 -19.68 11.62
N THR A 297 -16.75 -20.70 11.39
CA THR A 297 -16.80 -21.44 10.13
C THR A 297 -17.25 -20.56 8.97
N GLU A 298 -18.24 -19.70 9.18
CA GLU A 298 -18.70 -18.73 8.20
C GLU A 298 -17.61 -17.72 7.87
N LEU A 299 -16.98 -17.11 8.89
CA LEU A 299 -15.88 -16.15 8.68
C LEU A 299 -14.70 -16.82 7.95
N TYR A 300 -14.31 -18.03 8.33
CA TYR A 300 -13.27 -18.79 7.64
C TYR A 300 -13.64 -19.06 6.17
N THR A 301 -14.90 -19.44 5.90
CA THR A 301 -15.40 -19.64 4.54
C THR A 301 -15.30 -18.34 3.72
N MET A 302 -15.69 -17.21 4.30
CA MET A 302 -15.55 -15.90 3.66
C MET A 302 -14.08 -15.56 3.37
N THR A 303 -13.16 -15.87 4.29
CA THR A 303 -11.73 -15.66 4.04
C THR A 303 -11.22 -16.50 2.88
N LYS A 304 -11.67 -17.75 2.73
CA LYS A 304 -11.32 -18.61 1.58
C LYS A 304 -11.84 -18.08 0.26
N LEU A 305 -13.00 -17.43 0.23
CA LEU A 305 -13.51 -16.80 -0.98
C LEU A 305 -12.60 -15.66 -1.46
N ASN A 306 -11.82 -15.03 -0.56
CA ASN A 306 -10.86 -13.99 -0.95
C ASN A 306 -9.76 -14.53 -1.87
N ASP A 307 -9.38 -15.81 -1.80
CA ASP A 307 -8.35 -16.37 -2.70
C ASP A 307 -8.78 -16.23 -4.15
N ARG A 308 -10.04 -16.56 -4.44
CA ARG A 308 -10.63 -16.42 -5.77
C ARG A 308 -10.84 -14.95 -6.12
N ALA A 309 -11.36 -14.16 -5.19
CA ALA A 309 -11.58 -12.73 -5.42
C ALA A 309 -10.27 -12.00 -5.77
N MET A 310 -9.15 -12.33 -5.13
CA MET A 310 -7.85 -11.73 -5.43
C MET A 310 -7.32 -12.13 -6.81
N VAL A 311 -7.54 -13.37 -7.26
CA VAL A 311 -7.23 -13.77 -8.64
C VAL A 311 -8.05 -12.92 -9.63
N ASP A 312 -9.34 -12.73 -9.36
CA ASP A 312 -10.24 -11.95 -10.20
C ASP A 312 -9.88 -10.46 -10.21
N LEU A 313 -9.43 -9.88 -9.09
CA LEU A 313 -9.02 -8.47 -9.01
C LEU A 313 -7.66 -8.23 -9.67
N CYS A 314 -6.66 -9.08 -9.38
CA CYS A 314 -5.30 -8.92 -9.89
C CYS A 314 -5.19 -9.30 -11.38
N GLY A 315 -6.05 -10.23 -11.84
CA GLY A 315 -5.97 -10.80 -13.18
C GLY A 315 -4.73 -11.68 -13.35
N VAL A 316 -4.36 -12.39 -12.29
CA VAL A 316 -3.20 -13.28 -12.25
C VAL A 316 -3.57 -14.48 -11.39
N SER A 317 -3.28 -15.69 -11.87
CA SER A 317 -3.51 -16.92 -11.11
C SER A 317 -2.53 -17.04 -9.94
N VAL A 318 -2.83 -17.95 -9.02
CA VAL A 318 -1.93 -18.33 -7.92
C VAL A 318 -0.55 -18.78 -8.42
N ARG A 319 -0.45 -19.29 -9.65
CA ARG A 319 0.82 -19.74 -10.26
C ARG A 319 1.62 -18.59 -10.88
N GLY A 320 1.11 -17.36 -10.85
CA GLY A 320 1.71 -16.21 -11.53
C GLY A 320 1.36 -16.11 -13.01
N GLU A 321 0.51 -16.99 -13.54
CA GLU A 321 0.07 -16.93 -14.94
C GLU A 321 -0.98 -15.82 -15.11
N PRO A 322 -0.86 -14.95 -16.13
CA PRO A 322 -1.83 -13.88 -16.37
C PRO A 322 -3.21 -14.48 -16.69
N LEU A 323 -4.25 -13.89 -16.12
CA LEU A 323 -5.64 -14.29 -16.32
C LEU A 323 -6.48 -13.04 -16.62
N GLU A 324 -7.04 -12.97 -17.82
CA GLU A 324 -7.97 -11.88 -18.14
C GLU A 324 -9.33 -12.16 -17.51
N THR A 325 -9.64 -11.38 -16.48
CA THR A 325 -10.94 -11.38 -15.80
C THR A 325 -11.64 -10.06 -16.08
N ASP A 326 -12.97 -10.08 -16.17
CA ASP A 326 -13.78 -8.88 -16.44
C ASP A 326 -13.48 -7.76 -15.43
N THR A 327 -13.32 -8.13 -14.16
CA THR A 327 -12.99 -7.18 -13.07
C THR A 327 -11.59 -6.60 -13.24
N SER A 328 -10.56 -7.41 -13.50
CA SER A 328 -9.18 -6.90 -13.70
C SER A 328 -9.09 -5.99 -14.91
N VAL A 329 -9.76 -6.36 -16.01
CA VAL A 329 -9.84 -5.54 -17.23
C VAL A 329 -10.54 -4.22 -16.95
N ALA A 330 -11.67 -4.23 -16.22
CA ALA A 330 -12.39 -3.02 -15.85
C ALA A 330 -11.55 -2.08 -14.95
N LEU A 331 -10.85 -2.63 -13.95
CA LEU A 331 -9.96 -1.87 -13.07
C LEU A 331 -8.79 -1.25 -13.85
N LYS A 332 -8.13 -2.02 -14.72
CA LYS A 332 -7.03 -1.52 -15.57
C LYS A 332 -7.50 -0.47 -16.57
N ALA A 333 -8.67 -0.67 -17.17
CA ALA A 333 -9.27 0.31 -18.08
C ALA A 333 -9.58 1.63 -17.36
N GLN A 334 -10.17 1.58 -16.16
CA GLN A 334 -10.41 2.76 -15.34
C GLN A 334 -9.11 3.45 -14.90
N GLY A 335 -8.11 2.66 -14.50
CA GLY A 335 -6.78 3.16 -14.17
C GLY A 335 -6.09 3.87 -15.34
N LYS A 336 -6.24 3.35 -16.56
CA LYS A 336 -5.73 3.98 -17.78
C LYS A 336 -6.39 5.34 -18.04
N VAL A 337 -7.71 5.44 -17.88
CA VAL A 337 -8.44 6.72 -18.01
C VAL A 337 -7.89 7.76 -17.03
N TRP A 338 -7.62 7.35 -15.78
CA TRP A 338 -7.05 8.23 -14.76
C TRP A 338 -5.59 8.59 -15.03
N ALA A 339 -4.78 7.65 -15.53
CA ALA A 339 -3.41 7.91 -15.93
C ALA A 339 -3.35 8.96 -17.06
N ASP A 340 -4.20 8.84 -18.08
CA ASP A 340 -4.31 9.83 -19.16
C ASP A 340 -4.74 11.22 -18.61
N HIS A 341 -5.58 11.23 -17.57
CA HIS A 341 -5.98 12.43 -16.84
C HIS A 341 -4.85 13.13 -16.10
N ILE A 342 -3.95 12.36 -15.50
CA ILE A 342 -2.79 12.87 -14.76
C ILE A 342 -1.68 13.31 -15.72
N LEU A 343 -1.48 12.56 -16.81
CA LEU A 343 -0.46 12.84 -17.84
C LEU A 343 -0.88 13.93 -18.84
N GLU A 344 -2.07 14.52 -18.69
CA GLU A 344 -2.55 15.59 -19.56
C GLU A 344 -1.56 16.75 -19.68
N ALA A 345 -1.01 17.23 -18.56
CA ALA A 345 -0.09 18.36 -18.53
C ALA A 345 1.23 18.09 -19.28
N PRO A 346 1.97 16.99 -19.01
CA PRO A 346 3.20 16.70 -19.74
C PRO A 346 2.94 16.42 -21.24
N ILE A 347 1.85 15.74 -21.60
CA ILE A 347 1.49 15.50 -23.01
C ILE A 347 1.18 16.82 -23.72
N SER A 348 0.39 17.68 -23.09
CA SER A 348 0.05 19.02 -23.60
C SER A 348 1.29 19.89 -23.82
N TRP A 349 2.25 19.83 -22.91
CA TRP A 349 3.53 20.53 -23.07
C TRP A 349 4.35 19.98 -24.25
N LEU A 350 4.43 18.65 -24.40
CA LEU A 350 5.11 18.03 -25.54
C LEU A 350 4.46 18.43 -26.87
N MET A 351 3.13 18.40 -26.96
CA MET A 351 2.39 18.86 -28.14
C MET A 351 2.68 20.32 -28.45
N SER A 352 2.71 21.17 -27.42
CA SER A 352 3.04 22.59 -27.55
C SER A 352 4.47 22.79 -28.08
N ALA A 353 5.44 22.03 -27.57
CA ALA A 353 6.82 22.08 -28.03
C ALA A 353 6.94 21.65 -29.50
N VAL A 354 6.30 20.54 -29.89
CA VAL A 354 6.28 20.06 -31.29
C VAL A 354 5.69 21.12 -32.22
N TYR A 355 4.58 21.75 -31.81
CA TYR A 355 3.97 22.83 -32.58
C TYR A 355 4.93 24.01 -32.77
N ILE A 356 5.57 24.48 -31.70
CA ILE A 356 6.54 25.59 -31.76
C ILE A 356 7.71 25.23 -32.67
N PHE A 357 8.30 24.04 -32.53
CA PHE A 357 9.39 23.61 -33.40
C PHE A 357 8.96 23.58 -34.87
N ALA A 358 7.80 23.00 -35.18
CA ALA A 358 7.32 22.91 -36.56
C ALA A 358 7.07 24.29 -37.19
N THR A 359 6.45 25.20 -36.45
CA THR A 359 6.05 26.53 -36.94
C THR A 359 7.20 27.52 -37.00
N VAL A 360 8.12 27.49 -36.03
CA VAL A 360 9.32 28.35 -36.02
C VAL A 360 10.33 27.90 -37.08
N MET A 361 10.58 26.59 -37.21
CA MET A 361 11.55 26.09 -38.18
C MET A 361 11.05 26.22 -39.62
N SER A 362 9.75 26.09 -39.85
CA SER A 362 9.17 26.33 -41.18
C SER A 362 9.08 27.81 -41.53
N GLY A 363 8.95 28.70 -40.54
CA GLY A 363 8.66 30.13 -40.77
C GLY A 363 7.20 30.41 -41.17
N TYR A 364 6.32 29.41 -41.04
CA TYR A 364 4.90 29.50 -41.38
C TYR A 364 4.04 29.13 -40.17
N PRO A 365 3.83 30.06 -39.21
CA PRO A 365 2.82 29.86 -38.18
C PRO A 365 1.42 29.80 -38.82
N VAL A 366 0.45 29.16 -38.16
CA VAL A 366 -0.78 28.67 -38.81
C VAL A 366 -1.61 29.78 -39.47
N VAL A 367 -1.83 30.92 -38.81
CA VAL A 367 -2.68 31.98 -39.35
C VAL A 367 -1.98 32.69 -40.50
N TYR A 368 -0.73 33.11 -40.29
CA TYR A 368 0.09 33.75 -41.32
C TYR A 368 0.33 32.82 -42.53
N GLY A 369 0.62 31.54 -42.28
CA GLY A 369 0.78 30.51 -43.30
C GLY A 369 -0.51 30.29 -44.10
N SER A 370 -1.67 30.30 -43.44
CA SER A 370 -2.98 30.21 -44.11
C SER A 370 -3.24 31.43 -45.01
N PHE A 371 -2.84 32.64 -44.58
CA PHE A 371 -2.98 33.85 -45.40
C PHE A 371 -2.12 33.75 -46.66
N LYS A 372 -0.85 33.31 -46.53
CA LYS A 372 0.02 33.06 -47.69
C LYS A 372 -0.54 31.98 -48.63
N LEU A 373 -1.07 30.88 -48.08
CA LEU A 373 -1.68 29.81 -48.87
C LEU A 373 -2.94 30.26 -49.60
N ALA A 374 -3.70 31.18 -49.01
CA ALA A 374 -4.87 31.80 -49.65
C ALA A 374 -4.50 32.83 -50.74
N GLY A 375 -3.22 32.98 -51.07
CA GLY A 375 -2.74 33.92 -52.09
C GLY A 375 -2.64 35.37 -51.60
N ILE A 376 -2.88 35.63 -50.31
CA ILE A 376 -2.66 36.93 -49.69
C ILE A 376 -1.15 37.03 -49.46
N THR A 377 -0.46 37.64 -50.41
CA THR A 377 0.99 37.81 -50.42
C THR A 377 1.35 39.25 -50.76
N GLU A 378 2.63 39.60 -50.66
CA GLU A 378 3.14 40.94 -50.98
C GLU A 378 2.81 41.37 -52.42
N ASP A 379 2.62 40.40 -53.33
CA ASP A 379 2.26 40.61 -54.74
C ASP A 379 0.73 40.61 -55.00
N SER A 380 -0.11 40.53 -53.97
CA SER A 380 -1.57 40.59 -54.15
C SER A 380 -2.05 42.01 -54.43
N ASP A 381 -3.10 42.17 -55.26
CA ASP A 381 -3.74 43.45 -55.65
C ASP A 381 -4.34 44.27 -54.46
N LEU A 382 -3.97 43.94 -53.23
CA LEU A 382 -4.33 44.62 -51.99
C LEU A 382 -3.38 45.80 -51.77
N ASP A 383 -3.54 46.86 -52.57
CA ASP A 383 -2.79 48.13 -52.50
C ASP A 383 -2.49 48.56 -51.06
N GLY A 384 -1.23 48.42 -50.63
CA GLY A 384 -0.70 48.93 -49.35
C GLY A 384 -1.27 48.28 -48.07
N HIS A 385 -2.11 47.26 -48.19
CA HIS A 385 -2.81 46.65 -47.05
C HIS A 385 -2.15 45.36 -46.52
N TRP A 386 -1.17 44.81 -47.24
CA TRP A 386 -0.48 43.60 -46.85
C TRP A 386 0.23 43.70 -45.50
N GLU A 387 0.94 44.80 -45.22
CA GLU A 387 1.71 44.96 -43.99
C GLU A 387 0.82 44.89 -42.74
N TRP A 388 -0.35 45.53 -42.77
CA TRP A 388 -1.28 45.48 -41.65
C TRP A 388 -1.93 44.09 -41.52
N LEU A 389 -2.29 43.45 -42.63
CA LEU A 389 -2.87 42.10 -42.63
C LEU A 389 -1.90 41.06 -42.07
N ALA A 390 -0.62 41.15 -42.48
CA ALA A 390 0.45 40.33 -41.94
C ALA A 390 0.63 40.56 -40.44
N LEU A 391 0.60 41.82 -39.98
CA LEU A 391 0.71 42.16 -38.56
C LEU A 391 -0.48 41.61 -37.75
N VAL A 392 -1.69 41.67 -38.30
CA VAL A 392 -2.89 41.09 -37.67
C VAL A 392 -2.80 39.56 -37.62
N ALA A 393 -2.35 38.92 -38.70
CA ALA A 393 -2.14 37.46 -38.72
C ALA A 393 -1.11 37.03 -37.67
N LEU A 394 0.03 37.72 -37.60
CA LEU A 394 1.07 37.47 -36.60
C LEU A 394 0.60 37.76 -35.17
N PHE A 395 -0.28 38.74 -34.97
CA PHE A 395 -0.93 38.99 -33.68
C PHE A 395 -1.78 37.79 -33.24
N PHE A 396 -2.61 37.23 -34.14
CA PHE A 396 -3.40 36.04 -33.83
C PHE A 396 -2.53 34.80 -33.62
N ASP A 397 -1.47 34.60 -34.40
CA ASP A 397 -0.49 33.55 -34.15
C ASP A 397 0.18 33.72 -32.77
N SER A 398 0.50 34.95 -32.38
CA SER A 398 1.04 35.25 -31.05
C SER A 398 0.06 34.88 -29.93
N LEU A 399 -1.24 35.11 -30.12
CA LEU A 399 -2.27 34.65 -29.18
C LEU A 399 -2.35 33.11 -29.13
N ILE A 400 -2.19 32.42 -30.26
CA ILE A 400 -2.12 30.96 -30.29
C ILE A 400 -0.92 30.47 -29.49
N TYR A 401 0.27 31.06 -29.67
CA TYR A 401 1.46 30.71 -28.89
C TYR A 401 1.29 30.99 -27.40
N LEU A 402 0.73 32.14 -27.02
CA LEU A 402 0.52 32.53 -25.63
C LEU A 402 -0.39 31.53 -24.88
N PHE A 403 -1.43 31.05 -25.55
CA PHE A 403 -2.40 30.10 -25.00
C PHE A 403 -2.20 28.66 -25.51
N LEU A 404 -1.03 28.34 -26.06
CA LEU A 404 -0.79 27.03 -26.69
C LEU A 404 -1.00 25.85 -25.74
N PRO A 405 -0.57 25.90 -24.46
CA PRO A 405 -0.89 24.84 -23.50
C PRO A 405 -2.40 24.67 -23.25
N LEU A 406 -3.17 25.75 -23.31
CA LEU A 406 -4.63 25.69 -23.19
C LEU A 406 -5.24 24.99 -24.42
N TRP A 407 -4.85 25.40 -25.62
CA TRP A 407 -5.37 24.84 -26.87
C TRP A 407 -5.03 23.37 -27.05
N THR A 408 -3.77 22.98 -26.79
CA THR A 408 -3.32 21.59 -26.87
C THR A 408 -4.01 20.71 -25.84
N THR A 409 -4.28 21.23 -24.64
CA THR A 409 -5.09 20.51 -23.64
C THR A 409 -6.53 20.30 -24.09
N ILE A 410 -7.18 21.33 -24.66
CA ILE A 410 -8.54 21.22 -25.19
C ILE A 410 -8.56 20.19 -26.33
N LEU A 411 -7.62 20.28 -27.27
CA LEU A 411 -7.49 19.33 -28.37
C LEU A 411 -7.31 17.90 -27.85
N LEU A 412 -6.40 17.69 -26.90
CA LEU A 412 -6.16 16.38 -26.30
C LEU A 412 -7.42 15.82 -25.64
N ARG A 413 -8.18 16.65 -24.90
CA ARG A 413 -9.45 16.25 -24.29
C ARG A 413 -10.51 15.88 -25.33
N LEU A 414 -10.64 16.67 -26.40
CA LEU A 414 -11.57 16.37 -27.49
C LEU A 414 -11.22 15.05 -28.18
N LEU A 415 -9.93 14.80 -28.44
CA LEU A 415 -9.46 13.53 -29.02
C LEU A 415 -9.71 12.34 -28.10
N GLN A 416 -9.62 12.52 -26.79
CA GLN A 416 -9.87 11.49 -25.78
C GLN A 416 -11.36 11.39 -25.37
N GLY A 417 -12.25 12.19 -25.95
CA GLY A 417 -13.69 12.20 -25.59
C GLY A 417 -13.99 12.72 -24.18
N ARG A 418 -13.08 13.51 -23.59
CA ARG A 418 -13.17 14.02 -22.21
C ARG A 418 -13.82 15.41 -22.16
N HIS A 419 -14.41 15.76 -21.02
CA HIS A 419 -14.99 17.09 -20.84
C HIS A 419 -13.92 18.19 -20.90
N TRP A 420 -14.02 19.04 -21.93
CA TRP A 420 -13.07 20.13 -22.18
C TRP A 420 -13.03 21.19 -21.06
N LEU A 421 -14.09 21.30 -20.24
CA LEU A 421 -14.23 22.25 -19.13
C LEU A 421 -13.64 21.78 -17.79
N HIS A 422 -12.98 20.62 -17.72
CA HIS A 422 -12.22 20.21 -16.53
C HIS A 422 -11.16 21.28 -16.15
N ARG A 423 -10.83 21.43 -14.86
CA ARG A 423 -9.82 22.42 -14.45
C ARG A 423 -8.46 22.11 -15.12
N LEU A 424 -7.71 23.14 -15.48
CA LEU A 424 -6.35 23.00 -16.02
C LEU A 424 -5.34 23.00 -14.86
N GLY A 425 -4.23 22.29 -15.03
CA GLY A 425 -3.15 22.23 -14.03
C GLY A 425 -3.24 21.01 -13.11
N THR A 426 -2.73 21.14 -11.89
CA THR A 426 -2.53 20.02 -10.95
C THR A 426 -3.82 19.26 -10.66
N ARG A 427 -3.70 17.93 -10.61
CA ARG A 427 -4.79 17.01 -10.30
C ARG A 427 -4.85 16.69 -8.82
N SER A 428 -6.06 16.44 -8.35
CA SER A 428 -6.32 15.95 -7.01
C SER A 428 -7.02 14.61 -7.09
N ILE A 429 -6.50 13.63 -6.36
CA ILE A 429 -7.11 12.31 -6.15
C ILE A 429 -7.67 12.33 -4.72
N VAL A 430 -8.95 12.02 -4.59
CA VAL A 430 -9.63 11.88 -3.31
C VAL A 430 -10.05 10.43 -3.17
N ILE A 431 -9.63 9.80 -2.08
CA ILE A 431 -9.88 8.39 -1.77
C ILE A 431 -10.84 8.32 -0.59
N GLY A 432 -12.04 7.80 -0.84
CA GLY A 432 -13.07 7.55 0.16
C GLY A 432 -13.12 6.06 0.49
N ASP A 433 -12.70 5.67 1.69
CA ASP A 433 -12.91 4.29 2.16
C ASP A 433 -12.92 4.27 3.70
N ILE A 434 -13.13 3.11 4.32
CA ILE A 434 -12.96 2.94 5.76
C ILE A 434 -11.57 3.47 6.20
N PRO A 435 -11.44 3.98 7.44
CA PRO A 435 -10.29 4.81 7.81
C PRO A 435 -8.91 4.21 7.50
N TRP A 436 -8.70 2.93 7.81
CA TRP A 436 -7.40 2.29 7.60
C TRP A 436 -7.09 2.05 6.11
N VAL A 437 -8.10 1.71 5.29
CA VAL A 437 -7.94 1.50 3.84
C VAL A 437 -7.66 2.83 3.15
N SER A 438 -8.48 3.85 3.41
CA SER A 438 -8.31 5.17 2.78
C SER A 438 -6.94 5.79 3.11
N GLN A 439 -6.48 5.70 4.35
CA GLN A 439 -5.15 6.18 4.76
C GLN A 439 -4.02 5.35 4.13
N SER A 440 -4.19 4.04 4.03
CA SER A 440 -3.21 3.16 3.38
C SER A 440 -3.08 3.44 1.89
N CYS A 441 -4.22 3.61 1.20
CA CYS A 441 -4.25 3.96 -0.21
C CYS A 441 -3.68 5.36 -0.48
N ASP A 442 -3.90 6.33 0.41
CA ASP A 442 -3.28 7.66 0.34
C ASP A 442 -1.75 7.57 0.36
N GLN A 443 -1.20 6.83 1.33
CA GLN A 443 0.24 6.58 1.39
C GLN A 443 0.76 5.82 0.16
N PHE A 444 0.02 4.82 -0.31
CA PHE A 444 0.38 4.08 -1.51
C PHE A 444 0.47 4.99 -2.74
N VAL A 445 -0.56 5.79 -3.03
CA VAL A 445 -0.56 6.69 -4.19
C VAL A 445 0.46 7.81 -4.01
N SER A 446 0.59 8.39 -2.82
CA SER A 446 1.60 9.41 -2.54
C SER A 446 3.02 8.91 -2.81
N LYS A 447 3.35 7.69 -2.33
CA LYS A 447 4.65 7.06 -2.59
C LYS A 447 4.84 6.65 -4.04
N LEU A 448 3.77 6.29 -4.75
CA LEU A 448 3.81 6.00 -6.20
C LEU A 448 4.28 7.22 -7.00
N PHE A 449 3.83 8.42 -6.61
CA PHE A 449 4.22 9.68 -7.24
C PHE A 449 5.46 10.35 -6.63
N ALA A 450 6.08 9.79 -5.58
CA ALA A 450 7.20 10.42 -4.86
C ALA A 450 8.43 10.69 -5.74
N ARG A 451 8.61 9.94 -6.84
CA ARG A 451 9.69 10.13 -7.82
C ARG A 451 9.22 10.77 -9.13
N SER A 452 7.93 11.09 -9.25
CA SER A 452 7.39 11.76 -10.43
C SER A 452 7.88 13.21 -10.52
N PHE A 453 8.00 13.73 -11.74
CA PHE A 453 8.18 15.18 -11.93
C PHE A 453 6.94 15.93 -11.45
N SER A 454 7.14 17.13 -10.88
CA SER A 454 6.03 17.95 -10.36
C SER A 454 4.90 18.17 -11.39
N ILE A 455 5.22 18.29 -12.68
CA ILE A 455 4.23 18.41 -13.77
C ILE A 455 3.31 17.19 -13.94
N ALA A 456 3.73 16.01 -13.48
CA ALA A 456 2.98 14.76 -13.50
C ALA A 456 2.56 14.31 -12.08
N SER A 457 2.74 15.17 -11.07
CA SER A 457 2.35 14.88 -9.69
C SER A 457 0.87 15.15 -9.46
N CYS A 458 0.28 14.43 -8.50
CA CYS A 458 -1.07 14.66 -8.02
C CYS A 458 -1.09 14.97 -6.52
N ASN A 459 -2.02 15.80 -6.10
CA ASN A 459 -2.36 15.92 -4.68
C ASN A 459 -3.24 14.73 -4.29
N VAL A 460 -2.85 14.00 -3.26
CA VAL A 460 -3.62 12.86 -2.77
C VAL A 460 -4.29 13.26 -1.45
N TYR A 461 -5.54 12.85 -1.30
CA TYR A 461 -6.33 13.08 -0.11
C TYR A 461 -7.12 11.83 0.23
N SER A 462 -7.30 11.55 1.52
CA SER A 462 -8.14 10.45 2.01
C SER A 462 -9.17 10.92 3.03
N ALA A 463 -10.32 10.24 3.06
CA ALA A 463 -11.36 10.46 4.06
C ALA A 463 -12.24 9.23 4.26
N ASN A 464 -12.83 9.12 5.44
CA ASN A 464 -13.94 8.20 5.65
C ASN A 464 -15.22 8.73 4.97
N PRO A 465 -15.81 8.04 3.98
CA PRO A 465 -17.04 8.45 3.31
C PRO A 465 -18.26 8.48 4.23
N VAL A 466 -18.27 7.70 5.30
CA VAL A 466 -19.38 7.64 6.27
C VAL A 466 -19.44 8.88 7.17
N ASP A 467 -18.31 9.58 7.35
CA ASP A 467 -18.19 10.65 8.36
C ASP A 467 -17.55 11.92 7.79
N GLN A 468 -16.35 11.81 7.20
CA GLN A 468 -15.48 12.95 6.98
C GLN A 468 -15.43 13.44 5.54
N LEU A 469 -15.69 12.58 4.54
CA LEU A 469 -15.53 12.91 3.12
C LEU A 469 -16.31 14.16 2.73
N VAL A 470 -17.58 14.22 3.15
CA VAL A 470 -18.46 15.35 2.86
C VAL A 470 -17.87 16.63 3.43
N HIS A 471 -17.62 16.68 4.74
CA HIS A 471 -17.20 17.92 5.39
C HIS A 471 -15.76 18.34 5.06
N LYS A 472 -14.84 17.40 4.93
CA LYS A 472 -13.43 17.69 4.65
C LYS A 472 -13.16 18.01 3.18
N PHE A 473 -13.91 17.43 2.25
CA PHE A 473 -13.50 17.45 0.84
C PHE A 473 -14.55 17.94 -0.14
N THR A 474 -15.85 18.03 0.18
CA THR A 474 -16.83 18.53 -0.83
C THR A 474 -16.52 19.93 -1.36
N HIS A 475 -15.97 20.82 -0.53
CA HIS A 475 -15.50 22.14 -0.98
C HIS A 475 -14.22 22.11 -1.83
N ARG A 476 -13.53 20.96 -1.88
CA ARG A 476 -12.30 20.70 -2.66
C ARG A 476 -12.55 19.80 -3.88
N VAL A 477 -13.67 19.09 -3.90
CA VAL A 477 -14.15 18.32 -5.03
C VAL A 477 -14.65 19.32 -6.07
N VAL A 478 -13.85 19.50 -7.12
CA VAL A 478 -14.12 20.44 -8.21
C VAL A 478 -14.10 19.70 -9.54
N ARG A 479 -14.48 20.40 -10.62
CA ARG A 479 -14.39 19.89 -11.99
C ARG A 479 -13.00 19.30 -12.32
N GLY A 480 -12.97 18.00 -12.60
CA GLY A 480 -11.74 17.26 -12.90
C GLY A 480 -10.97 16.72 -11.69
N THR A 481 -11.52 16.80 -10.48
CA THR A 481 -11.05 16.00 -9.33
C THR A 481 -11.36 14.53 -9.58
N LEU A 482 -10.42 13.63 -9.31
CA LEU A 482 -10.61 12.18 -9.37
C LEU A 482 -11.06 11.68 -8.00
N LEU A 483 -12.24 11.06 -7.90
CA LEU A 483 -12.81 10.58 -6.65
C LEU A 483 -13.00 9.07 -6.72
N ALA A 484 -12.23 8.29 -5.97
CA ALA A 484 -12.40 6.84 -5.84
C ALA A 484 -13.05 6.54 -4.49
N VAL A 485 -14.15 5.80 -4.49
CA VAL A 485 -14.84 5.44 -3.25
C VAL A 485 -15.14 3.95 -3.16
N GLY A 486 -14.60 3.30 -2.13
CA GLY A 486 -14.94 1.94 -1.75
C GLY A 486 -16.33 1.88 -1.13
N ARG A 487 -17.16 0.95 -1.61
CA ARG A 487 -18.51 0.69 -1.12
C ARG A 487 -18.52 -0.62 -0.33
N PRO A 488 -18.88 -0.56 0.97
CA PRO A 488 -19.15 -1.76 1.75
C PRO A 488 -20.19 -2.65 1.07
N ASP A 489 -20.11 -3.96 1.29
CA ASP A 489 -21.09 -4.90 0.76
C ASP A 489 -22.41 -4.80 1.53
N GLY A 490 -23.33 -3.93 1.09
CA GLY A 490 -24.63 -3.78 1.75
C GLY A 490 -25.60 -4.91 1.51
N ARG A 491 -25.22 -5.99 0.79
CA ARG A 491 -25.91 -7.29 0.84
C ARG A 491 -25.81 -7.90 2.25
N LEU A 492 -24.79 -7.54 3.01
CA LEU A 492 -24.65 -7.87 4.42
C LEU A 492 -25.39 -6.84 5.27
N ASN A 493 -26.38 -7.31 6.04
CA ASN A 493 -27.25 -6.43 6.86
C ASN A 493 -26.46 -5.49 7.80
N CYS A 494 -25.31 -5.94 8.32
CA CYS A 494 -24.45 -5.12 9.18
C CYS A 494 -23.75 -3.97 8.44
N LEU A 495 -23.62 -4.05 7.11
CA LEU A 495 -22.94 -3.06 6.28
C LEU A 495 -23.90 -2.22 5.43
N THR A 496 -25.18 -2.58 5.34
CA THR A 496 -26.18 -1.83 4.54
C THR A 496 -26.26 -0.35 4.93
N ALA A 497 -26.23 -0.04 6.23
CA ALA A 497 -26.24 1.34 6.70
C ALA A 497 -24.98 2.12 6.24
N ALA A 498 -23.82 1.47 6.28
CA ALA A 498 -22.57 2.05 5.82
C ALA A 498 -22.58 2.26 4.29
N GLU A 499 -23.03 1.27 3.50
CA GLU A 499 -23.15 1.41 2.04
C GLU A 499 -24.06 2.58 1.65
N ASN A 500 -25.20 2.74 2.34
CA ASN A 500 -26.12 3.84 2.11
C ASN A 500 -25.49 5.20 2.43
N ALA A 501 -24.76 5.30 3.55
CA ALA A 501 -24.05 6.53 3.93
C ALA A 501 -22.97 6.88 2.89
N VAL A 502 -22.19 5.89 2.42
CA VAL A 502 -21.20 6.08 1.36
C VAL A 502 -21.87 6.55 0.06
N SER A 503 -22.98 5.92 -0.33
CA SER A 503 -23.71 6.27 -1.55
C SER A 503 -24.24 7.70 -1.51
N LEU A 504 -24.74 8.15 -0.35
CA LEU A 504 -25.18 9.53 -0.15
C LEU A 504 -24.00 10.51 -0.25
N ALA A 505 -22.87 10.20 0.39
CA ALA A 505 -21.68 11.04 0.36
C ALA A 505 -21.12 11.21 -1.06
N VAL A 506 -21.09 10.13 -1.85
CA VAL A 506 -20.65 10.15 -3.25
C VAL A 506 -21.60 10.99 -4.11
N ASN A 507 -22.91 10.82 -3.96
CA ASN A 507 -23.90 11.61 -4.69
C ASN A 507 -23.80 13.11 -4.33
N GLN A 508 -23.61 13.43 -3.05
CA GLN A 508 -23.43 14.81 -2.61
C GLN A 508 -22.15 15.42 -3.20
N ALA A 509 -21.03 14.70 -3.17
CA ALA A 509 -19.78 15.14 -3.80
C ALA A 509 -19.94 15.33 -5.31
N SER A 510 -20.65 14.42 -5.98
CA SER A 510 -20.87 14.45 -7.44
C SER A 510 -21.94 15.46 -7.86
N SER A 511 -22.81 15.92 -6.96
CA SER A 511 -23.80 16.97 -7.24
C SER A 511 -23.21 18.38 -7.29
N ILE A 512 -21.98 18.57 -6.79
CA ILE A 512 -21.30 19.86 -6.80
C ILE A 512 -20.79 20.11 -8.21
N GLN A 513 -21.54 20.92 -8.95
CA GLN A 513 -21.26 21.22 -10.36
C GLN A 513 -20.87 22.68 -10.56
N HIS A 514 -19.93 22.89 -11.47
CA HIS A 514 -19.58 24.21 -11.97
C HIS A 514 -19.48 24.16 -13.50
N MET A 515 -20.24 25.00 -14.20
CA MET A 515 -20.37 24.97 -15.66
C MET A 515 -20.85 23.61 -16.21
N GLY A 516 -21.78 22.94 -15.50
CA GLY A 516 -22.33 21.65 -15.91
C GLY A 516 -21.36 20.46 -15.78
N VAL A 517 -20.23 20.65 -15.10
CA VAL A 517 -19.18 19.64 -14.92
C VAL A 517 -18.94 19.40 -13.44
N THR A 518 -18.76 18.13 -13.08
CA THR A 518 -18.50 17.65 -11.71
C THR A 518 -17.14 16.93 -11.60
N CYS A 519 -16.86 16.32 -10.46
CA CYS A 519 -15.74 15.41 -10.28
C CYS A 519 -15.95 14.09 -11.04
N GLU A 520 -14.84 13.44 -11.36
CA GLU A 520 -14.89 12.10 -11.93
C GLU A 520 -14.96 11.08 -10.78
N SER A 521 -16.18 10.74 -10.39
CA SER A 521 -16.43 9.78 -9.30
C SER A 521 -16.53 8.35 -9.81
N VAL A 522 -15.71 7.48 -9.23
CA VAL A 522 -15.67 6.04 -9.44
C VAL A 522 -15.99 5.36 -8.12
N THR A 523 -16.93 4.42 -8.15
CA THR A 523 -17.23 3.58 -6.97
C THR A 523 -16.80 2.15 -7.21
N ILE A 524 -16.28 1.49 -6.18
CA ILE A 524 -15.81 0.10 -6.24
C ILE A 524 -16.55 -0.68 -5.15
N GLY A 525 -17.23 -1.77 -5.49
CA GLY A 525 -17.96 -2.56 -4.49
C GLY A 525 -18.72 -3.75 -5.08
N HIS A 526 -19.39 -4.50 -4.21
CA HIS A 526 -20.02 -5.78 -4.57
C HIS A 526 -21.44 -5.65 -5.14
N ASN A 527 -22.08 -4.51 -4.90
CA ASN A 527 -23.44 -4.25 -5.33
C ASN A 527 -23.46 -3.69 -6.75
N ASN A 528 -24.06 -4.41 -7.70
CA ASN A 528 -24.15 -4.04 -9.13
C ASN A 528 -24.83 -2.69 -9.43
N PHE A 529 -25.49 -2.08 -8.45
CA PHE A 529 -26.17 -0.80 -8.65
C PHE A 529 -25.18 0.36 -8.84
N LYS A 530 -25.13 0.93 -10.05
CA LYS A 530 -24.40 2.17 -10.35
C LYS A 530 -25.18 3.40 -9.86
N LEU A 531 -24.51 4.27 -9.09
CA LEU A 531 -25.13 5.52 -8.61
C LEU A 531 -25.35 6.50 -9.79
N PRO A 532 -26.49 7.23 -9.85
CA PRO A 532 -26.84 8.07 -11.00
C PRO A 532 -25.82 9.16 -11.36
N LEU A 533 -25.14 9.72 -10.35
CA LEU A 533 -24.18 10.81 -10.54
C LEU A 533 -22.73 10.33 -10.66
N THR A 534 -22.48 9.02 -10.62
CA THR A 534 -21.12 8.46 -10.76
C THR A 534 -20.73 8.24 -12.20
N VAL A 535 -19.48 8.56 -12.54
CA VAL A 535 -18.95 8.34 -13.88
C VAL A 535 -18.85 6.85 -14.15
N ASN A 536 -18.30 6.09 -13.21
CA ASN A 536 -18.18 4.65 -13.34
C ASN A 536 -18.43 3.91 -12.02
N HIS A 537 -18.82 2.65 -12.14
CA HIS A 537 -18.93 1.72 -11.02
C HIS A 537 -18.28 0.40 -11.41
N VAL A 538 -17.26 -0.01 -10.65
CA VAL A 538 -16.57 -1.28 -10.83
C VAL A 538 -17.11 -2.28 -9.82
N VAL A 539 -17.70 -3.36 -10.34
CA VAL A 539 -18.20 -4.46 -9.53
C VAL A 539 -17.06 -5.41 -9.20
N ILE A 540 -16.92 -5.72 -7.92
CA ILE A 540 -15.98 -6.73 -7.41
C ILE A 540 -16.74 -7.99 -6.96
N PRO A 541 -16.12 -9.18 -7.10
CA PRO A 541 -16.79 -10.48 -6.91
C PRO A 541 -17.33 -10.73 -5.50
#